data_AF-A0A7Y3MXL4-F1
#
_entry.id   AF-A0A7Y3MXL4-F1
#
_cell.length_a   1.000
_cell.length_b   1.000
_cell.length_c   1.000
_cell.angle_alpha   90.00
_cell.angle_beta   90.00
_cell.angle_gamma   90.00
#
_symmetry.space_group_name_H-M   'P 1'
#
loop_
_entity.id
_entity.type
_entity.pdbx_description
1 polymer ?
#
loop_
_entity_poly.entity_id
_entity_poly.type
_entity_poly.pdbx_seq_one_letter_code
_entity_poly.pdbx_strand_id
1 'polypeptide(L)'
;MIYTRTLSLWAAMTAVMMTPVVAPWLRAVYRLERTGPVGGGATRTEAWFSPAPVTLGFAAGYVGAWSGFAAAAAALQVSLGAIGVPMPLGRLGGIAAGVPLILVGAYQFTGIKDRCLSKCRSPVGYLLSHWRAGSRGGLEMGFGHGLHCLGCCWALMLLALVVGHMHLAWMAILTAVMIIETVMPGGRRAVRPVGALLVLVGLASVLGWSPP
;
A
#
# COMPACT_ATOMS: atom_id res chain seq x y z
N MET A 1 14.97 -19.54 10.35
CA MET A 1 15.63 -18.22 10.50
C MET A 1 15.46 -17.31 9.27
N ILE A 2 15.60 -17.81 8.04
CA ILE A 2 15.50 -16.99 6.82
C ILE A 2 14.12 -16.33 6.67
N TYR A 3 13.02 -17.10 6.78
CA TYR A 3 11.67 -16.55 6.64
C TYR A 3 11.36 -15.43 7.63
N THR A 4 11.68 -15.61 8.91
CA THR A 4 11.41 -14.62 9.97
C THR A 4 12.12 -13.29 9.69
N ARG A 5 13.37 -13.33 9.21
CA ARG A 5 14.12 -12.14 8.81
C ARG A 5 13.49 -11.45 7.59
N THR A 6 13.10 -12.22 6.59
CA THR A 6 12.44 -11.67 5.40
C THR A 6 11.10 -11.03 5.76
N LEU A 7 10.33 -11.70 6.63
CA LEU A 7 9.05 -11.19 7.14
C LEU A 7 9.21 -9.86 7.88
N SER A 8 10.20 -9.74 8.78
CA SER A 8 10.39 -8.50 9.53
C SER A 8 10.78 -7.32 8.62
N LEU A 9 11.58 -7.57 7.59
CA LEU A 9 11.92 -6.56 6.57
C LEU A 9 10.68 -6.14 5.77
N TRP A 10 9.86 -7.09 5.31
CA TRP A 10 8.62 -6.78 4.59
C TRP A 10 7.63 -6.02 5.46
N ALA A 11 7.48 -6.40 6.72
CA ALA A 11 6.62 -5.71 7.67
C ALA A 11 7.09 -4.27 7.91
N ALA A 12 8.39 -4.06 8.15
CA ALA A 12 8.96 -2.73 8.36
C ALA A 12 8.81 -1.84 7.13
N MET A 13 9.15 -2.35 5.94
CA MET A 13 8.99 -1.62 4.68
C MET A 13 7.53 -1.24 4.45
N THR A 14 6.61 -2.20 4.60
CA THR A 14 5.17 -1.97 4.43
C THR A 14 4.68 -0.90 5.40
N ALA A 15 5.06 -0.98 6.68
CA ALA A 15 4.68 0.00 7.69
C ALA A 15 5.14 1.41 7.30
N VAL A 16 6.41 1.58 6.91
CA VAL A 16 6.98 2.87 6.52
C VAL A 16 6.25 3.46 5.32
N MET A 17 6.03 2.67 4.26
CA MET A 17 5.44 3.16 3.01
C MET A 17 3.93 3.43 3.14
N MET A 18 3.23 2.67 3.99
CA MET A 18 1.77 2.75 4.13
C MET A 18 1.29 3.72 5.20
N THR A 19 2.14 4.08 6.16
CA THR A 19 1.83 5.11 7.16
C THR A 19 1.39 6.45 6.53
N PRO A 20 2.11 7.04 5.57
CA PRO A 20 1.66 8.30 4.95
C PRO A 20 0.37 8.14 4.14
N VAL A 21 0.12 6.96 3.57
CA VAL A 21 -1.09 6.65 2.78
C VAL A 21 -2.33 6.57 3.67
N VAL A 22 -2.22 5.95 4.85
CA VAL A 22 -3.36 5.78 5.78
C VAL A 22 -3.58 6.99 6.69
N ALA A 23 -2.59 7.87 6.85
CA ALA A 23 -2.67 9.07 7.67
C ALA A 23 -3.92 9.94 7.43
N PRO A 24 -4.31 10.30 6.18
CA PRO A 24 -5.54 11.07 5.95
C PRO A 24 -6.81 10.32 6.37
N TRP A 25 -6.83 8.99 6.24
CA TRP A 25 -7.95 8.14 6.67
C TRP A 25 -8.08 8.10 8.19
N LEU A 26 -6.97 7.88 8.91
CA LEU A 26 -6.97 7.92 10.38
C LEU A 26 -7.43 9.28 10.91
N ARG A 27 -7.01 10.38 10.28
CA ARG A 27 -7.48 11.73 10.63
C ARG A 27 -8.98 11.90 10.39
N ALA A 28 -9.50 11.36 9.29
CA ALA A 28 -10.93 11.44 8.96
C ALA A 28 -11.78 10.62 9.95
N VAL A 29 -11.38 9.37 10.23
CA VAL A 29 -12.04 8.49 11.21
C VAL A 29 -12.02 9.13 12.59
N TYR A 30 -10.86 9.62 13.04
CA TYR A 30 -10.71 10.26 14.34
C TYR A 30 -11.59 11.51 14.48
N ARG A 31 -11.67 12.34 13.43
CA ARG A 31 -12.56 13.51 13.43
C ARG A 31 -14.03 13.08 13.51
N LEU A 32 -14.47 12.12 12.69
CA LEU A 32 -15.85 11.64 12.71
C LEU A 32 -16.22 10.97 14.04
N GLU A 33 -15.30 10.24 14.66
CA GLU A 33 -15.50 9.64 15.98
C GLU A 33 -15.66 10.70 17.08
N ARG A 34 -14.97 11.85 16.96
CA ARG A 34 -14.97 12.93 17.96
C ARG A 34 -16.05 14.00 17.74
N THR A 35 -16.45 14.25 16.49
CA THR A 35 -17.36 15.36 16.14
C THR A 35 -18.64 14.90 15.43
N GLY A 36 -18.77 13.61 15.11
CA GLY A 36 -19.92 13.08 14.39
C GLY A 36 -21.15 12.91 15.30
N PRO A 37 -22.38 12.93 14.75
CA PRO A 37 -23.62 12.72 15.51
C PRO A 37 -23.71 11.35 16.21
N VAL A 38 -22.88 10.39 15.78
CA VAL A 38 -22.83 8.99 16.24
C VAL A 38 -21.68 8.77 17.24
N GLY A 39 -20.74 9.72 17.33
CA GLY A 39 -19.70 9.73 18.37
C GLY A 39 -20.34 10.17 19.67
N GLY A 40 -20.41 9.27 20.65
CA GLY A 40 -21.09 9.50 21.93
C GLY A 40 -20.76 10.89 22.47
N GLY A 41 -21.80 11.62 22.90
CA GLY A 41 -21.77 13.00 23.39
C GLY A 41 -20.91 13.18 24.64
N ALA A 42 -19.62 12.89 24.55
CA ALA A 42 -18.65 13.12 25.58
C ALA A 42 -18.40 14.62 25.65
N THR A 43 -18.63 15.18 26.83
CA THR A 43 -18.26 16.56 27.14
C THR A 43 -16.76 16.76 26.87
N ARG A 44 -16.37 17.99 26.49
CA ARG A 44 -15.00 18.36 26.06
C ARG A 44 -13.89 17.92 27.05
N THR A 45 -14.26 17.69 28.31
CA THR A 45 -13.43 17.25 29.44
C THR A 45 -13.21 15.73 29.50
N GLU A 46 -14.17 14.89 29.11
CA GLU A 46 -14.01 13.41 29.08
C GLU A 46 -13.29 12.91 27.84
N ALA A 47 -13.29 13.73 26.78
CA ALA A 47 -12.63 13.44 25.51
C ALA A 47 -11.10 13.34 25.62
N TRP A 48 -10.46 13.92 26.65
CA TRP A 48 -8.99 13.88 26.78
C TRP A 48 -8.47 12.49 27.19
N PHE A 49 -9.27 11.72 27.94
CA PHE A 49 -8.91 10.39 28.45
C PHE A 49 -9.65 9.24 27.75
N SER A 50 -10.71 9.52 26.97
CA SER A 50 -11.42 8.46 26.28
C SER A 50 -10.61 7.95 25.09
N PRO A 51 -10.26 6.65 25.04
CA PRO A 51 -9.60 6.05 23.88
C PRO A 51 -10.48 6.31 22.65
N ALA A 52 -9.87 6.36 21.46
CA ALA A 52 -10.60 6.45 20.19
C ALA A 52 -10.78 5.03 19.63
N PRO A 53 -11.71 4.21 20.18
CA PRO A 53 -11.79 2.79 19.86
C PRO A 53 -12.03 2.53 18.37
N VAL A 54 -12.81 3.36 17.67
CA VAL A 54 -13.05 3.19 16.23
C VAL A 54 -11.77 3.45 15.45
N THR A 55 -11.05 4.54 15.78
CA THR A 55 -9.78 4.88 15.15
C THR A 55 -8.72 3.80 15.39
N LEU A 56 -8.60 3.30 16.63
CA LEU A 56 -7.66 2.24 16.99
C LEU A 56 -8.02 0.91 16.30
N GLY A 57 -9.31 0.58 16.28
CA GLY A 57 -9.82 -0.58 15.54
C GLY A 57 -9.48 -0.47 14.05
N PHE A 58 -9.72 0.69 13.44
CA PHE A 58 -9.40 0.94 12.04
C PHE A 58 -7.92 0.76 11.74
N ALA A 59 -7.04 1.33 12.57
CA ALA A 59 -5.61 1.14 12.45
C ALA A 59 -5.23 -0.35 12.56
N ALA A 60 -5.79 -1.08 13.53
CA ALA A 60 -5.52 -2.50 13.72
C ALA A 60 -5.99 -3.35 12.53
N GLY A 61 -7.19 -3.10 11.98
CA GLY A 61 -7.69 -3.80 10.80
C GLY A 61 -6.84 -3.54 9.56
N TYR A 62 -6.41 -2.29 9.36
CA TYR A 62 -5.53 -1.91 8.25
C TYR A 62 -4.16 -2.59 8.35
N VAL A 63 -3.55 -2.55 9.54
CA VAL A 63 -2.28 -3.26 9.82
C VAL A 63 -2.46 -4.76 9.60
N GLY A 64 -3.55 -5.36 10.07
CA GLY A 64 -3.83 -6.78 9.86
C GLY A 64 -3.87 -7.20 8.39
N ALA A 65 -4.52 -6.42 7.53
CA ALA A 65 -4.54 -6.67 6.09
C ALA A 65 -3.12 -6.62 5.49
N TRP A 66 -2.35 -5.59 5.83
CA TRP A 66 -0.98 -5.41 5.35
C TRP A 66 0.02 -6.43 5.93
N SER A 67 -0.19 -6.90 7.16
CA SER A 67 0.58 -8.00 7.73
C SER A 67 0.37 -9.30 6.96
N GLY A 68 -0.86 -9.57 6.51
CA GLY A 68 -1.15 -10.70 5.62
C GLY A 68 -0.39 -10.60 4.29
N PHE A 69 -0.36 -9.41 3.69
CA PHE A 69 0.44 -9.16 2.49
C PHE A 69 1.95 -9.33 2.73
N ALA A 70 2.49 -8.78 3.82
CA ALA A 70 3.90 -8.91 4.16
C ALA A 70 4.31 -10.38 4.35
N ALA A 71 3.45 -11.19 4.97
CA ALA A 71 3.66 -12.63 5.09
C ALA A 71 3.66 -13.34 3.73
N ALA A 72 2.69 -13.04 2.87
CA ALA A 72 2.63 -13.61 1.53
C ALA A 72 3.84 -13.20 0.66
N ALA A 73 4.25 -11.93 0.71
CA ALA A 73 5.41 -11.42 -0.01
C ALA A 73 6.72 -12.03 0.49
N ALA A 74 6.87 -12.20 1.81
CA ALA A 74 8.03 -12.89 2.39
C ALA A 74 8.08 -14.37 1.99
N ALA A 75 6.93 -15.07 1.98
CA ALA A 75 6.85 -16.45 1.53
C ALA A 75 7.21 -16.56 0.03
N LEU A 76 6.67 -15.67 -0.80
CA LEU A 76 7.00 -15.58 -2.22
C LEU A 76 8.50 -15.37 -2.41
N GLN A 77 9.10 -14.39 -1.72
CA GLN A 77 10.53 -14.12 -1.81
C GLN A 77 11.39 -15.33 -1.44
N VAL A 78 11.05 -16.01 -0.35
CA VAL A 78 11.79 -17.22 0.09
C VAL A 78 11.62 -18.35 -0.93
N SER A 79 10.41 -18.54 -1.47
CA SER A 79 10.15 -19.58 -2.47
C SER A 79 10.92 -19.35 -3.77
N LEU A 80 10.95 -18.11 -4.27
CA LEU A 80 11.71 -17.72 -5.46
C LEU A 80 13.21 -17.97 -5.26
N GLY A 81 13.73 -17.62 -4.07
CA GLY A 81 15.13 -17.91 -3.71
C GLY A 81 15.43 -19.41 -3.63
N ALA A 82 14.49 -20.22 -3.14
CA ALA A 82 14.66 -21.67 -3.03
C ALA A 82 14.70 -22.38 -4.39
N ILE A 83 13.98 -21.88 -5.40
CA ILE A 83 13.99 -22.41 -6.77
C ILE A 83 15.06 -21.76 -7.67
N GLY A 84 15.94 -20.94 -7.10
CA GLY A 84 17.06 -20.33 -7.81
C GLY A 84 16.68 -19.21 -8.78
N VAL A 85 15.52 -18.58 -8.61
CA VAL A 85 15.16 -17.41 -9.44
C VAL A 85 16.12 -16.26 -9.10
N PRO A 86 16.89 -15.75 -10.08
CA PRO A 86 17.82 -14.66 -9.83
C PRO A 86 17.03 -13.40 -9.49
N MET A 87 17.27 -12.89 -8.28
CA MET A 87 16.71 -11.61 -7.83
C MET A 87 17.66 -10.51 -8.30
N PRO A 88 17.24 -9.57 -9.15
CA PRO A 88 18.15 -8.58 -9.72
C PRO A 88 18.75 -7.60 -8.70
N LEU A 89 18.30 -7.62 -7.43
CA LEU A 89 18.94 -6.94 -6.28
C LEU A 89 19.41 -5.50 -6.57
N GLY A 90 18.61 -4.75 -7.35
CA GLY A 90 18.91 -3.36 -7.72
C GLY A 90 19.49 -3.13 -9.12
N ARG A 91 19.78 -4.18 -9.90
CA ARG A 91 20.18 -4.08 -11.31
C ARG A 91 18.95 -4.09 -12.22
N LEU A 92 18.66 -2.97 -12.87
CA LEU A 92 17.56 -2.85 -13.84
C LEU A 92 17.90 -3.46 -15.22
N GLY A 93 18.64 -4.56 -15.27
CA GLY A 93 19.12 -5.16 -16.52
C GLY A 93 18.62 -6.59 -16.70
N GLY A 94 18.27 -6.93 -17.93
CA GLY A 94 17.87 -8.28 -18.33
C GLY A 94 16.42 -8.64 -18.00
N ILE A 95 16.04 -9.84 -18.42
CA ILE A 95 14.66 -10.35 -18.36
C ILE A 95 14.12 -10.38 -16.93
N ALA A 96 14.97 -10.74 -15.95
CA ALA A 96 14.60 -10.84 -14.54
C ALA A 96 14.13 -9.51 -13.93
N ALA A 97 14.67 -8.38 -14.39
CA ALA A 97 14.23 -7.04 -13.97
C ALA A 97 13.11 -6.49 -14.86
N GLY A 98 13.22 -6.70 -16.17
CA GLY A 98 12.31 -6.10 -17.15
C GLY A 98 10.90 -6.68 -17.15
N VAL A 99 10.74 -7.99 -17.01
CA VAL A 99 9.41 -8.63 -17.01
C VAL A 99 8.53 -8.12 -15.87
N PRO A 100 8.99 -8.08 -14.59
CA PRO A 100 8.19 -7.51 -13.52
C PRO A 100 7.82 -6.04 -13.73
N LEU A 101 8.74 -5.21 -14.26
CA LEU A 101 8.47 -3.81 -14.58
C LEU A 101 7.35 -3.68 -15.62
N ILE A 102 7.39 -4.49 -16.67
CA ILE A 102 6.33 -4.52 -17.70
C ILE A 102 5.00 -4.96 -17.09
N LEU A 103 4.99 -6.04 -16.28
CA LEU A 103 3.76 -6.54 -15.67
C LEU A 103 3.12 -5.52 -14.73
N VAL A 104 3.92 -4.86 -13.89
CA VAL A 104 3.42 -3.83 -12.97
C VAL A 104 3.02 -2.56 -13.73
N GLY A 105 3.75 -2.20 -14.78
CA GLY A 105 3.38 -1.13 -15.70
C GLY A 105 2.06 -1.42 -16.43
N ALA A 106 1.84 -2.65 -16.89
CA ALA A 106 0.58 -3.09 -17.49
C ALA A 106 -0.57 -3.07 -16.48
N TYR A 107 -0.30 -3.46 -15.22
CA TYR A 107 -1.28 -3.38 -14.12
C TYR A 107 -1.85 -1.97 -13.93
N GLN A 108 -1.03 -0.93 -14.16
CA GLN A 108 -1.46 0.47 -14.07
C GLN A 108 -2.60 0.82 -15.04
N PHE A 109 -2.74 0.11 -16.16
CA PHE A 109 -3.80 0.35 -17.16
C PHE A 109 -5.05 -0.49 -16.92
N THR A 110 -5.07 -1.35 -15.89
CA THR A 110 -6.18 -2.26 -15.66
C THR A 110 -7.38 -1.55 -15.03
N GLY A 111 -8.59 -1.91 -15.47
CA GLY A 111 -9.83 -1.46 -14.82
C GLY A 111 -9.97 -1.94 -13.37
N ILE A 112 -9.24 -2.98 -12.96
CA ILE A 112 -9.16 -3.41 -11.56
C ILE A 112 -8.51 -2.33 -10.71
N LYS A 113 -7.35 -1.80 -11.14
CA LYS A 113 -6.67 -0.72 -10.43
C LYS A 113 -7.55 0.51 -10.31
N ASP A 114 -8.18 0.95 -11.41
CA ASP A 114 -9.06 2.12 -11.40
C ASP A 114 -10.24 1.97 -10.41
N ARG A 115 -10.88 0.79 -10.37
CA ARG A 115 -11.96 0.51 -9.42
C ARG A 115 -11.49 0.51 -7.98
N CYS A 116 -10.39 -0.16 -7.66
CA CYS A 116 -9.82 -0.16 -6.31
C CYS A 116 -9.42 1.26 -5.87
N LEU A 117 -8.75 2.00 -6.75
CA LEU A 117 -8.24 3.34 -6.46
C LEU A 117 -9.37 4.35 -6.23
N SER A 118 -10.50 4.20 -6.94
CA SER A 118 -11.68 5.04 -6.71
C SER A 118 -12.21 4.93 -5.27
N LYS A 119 -12.17 3.73 -4.68
CA LYS A 119 -12.59 3.47 -3.31
C LYS A 119 -11.53 3.91 -2.29
N CYS A 120 -10.25 3.72 -2.60
CA CYS A 120 -9.14 4.12 -1.71
C CYS A 120 -9.04 5.64 -1.50
N ARG A 121 -9.48 6.45 -2.46
CA ARG A 121 -9.35 7.92 -2.42
C ARG A 121 -10.49 8.67 -1.75
N SER A 122 -11.60 7.99 -1.43
CA SER A 122 -12.81 8.65 -0.93
C SER A 122 -13.04 8.33 0.56
N PRO A 123 -12.28 8.95 1.48
CA PRO A 123 -12.44 8.71 2.91
C PRO A 123 -13.84 9.08 3.38
N VAL A 124 -14.34 10.25 2.98
CA VAL A 124 -15.65 10.75 3.43
C VAL A 124 -16.80 9.91 2.88
N GLY A 125 -16.80 9.63 1.57
CA GLY A 125 -17.89 8.85 0.96
C GLY A 125 -17.96 7.42 1.48
N TYR A 126 -16.81 6.79 1.71
CA TYR A 126 -16.75 5.46 2.32
C TYR A 126 -17.22 5.47 3.77
N LEU A 127 -16.70 6.40 4.59
CA LEU A 127 -17.04 6.46 6.00
C LEU A 127 -18.52 6.79 6.22
N LEU A 128 -19.12 7.69 5.42
CA LEU A 128 -20.55 7.99 5.53
C LEU A 128 -21.46 6.80 5.19
N SER A 129 -21.01 5.91 4.29
CA SER A 129 -21.80 4.75 3.86
C SER A 129 -21.53 3.48 4.67
N HIS A 130 -20.37 3.38 5.32
CA HIS A 130 -19.92 2.16 5.99
C HIS A 130 -19.55 2.37 7.47
N TRP A 131 -19.94 3.51 8.08
CA TRP A 131 -19.61 3.80 9.46
C TRP A 131 -20.08 2.69 10.41
N ARG A 132 -19.18 2.21 11.26
CA ARG A 132 -19.48 1.24 12.31
C ARG A 132 -18.87 1.70 13.63
N ALA A 133 -19.70 1.86 14.65
CA ALA A 133 -19.25 2.27 15.98
C ALA A 133 -18.47 1.17 16.70
N GLY A 134 -17.68 1.57 17.69
CA GLY A 134 -16.87 0.68 18.53
C GLY A 134 -15.61 0.13 17.85
N SER A 135 -14.77 -0.53 18.65
CA SER A 135 -13.47 -1.06 18.21
C SER A 135 -13.60 -2.13 17.12
N ARG A 136 -14.58 -3.03 17.24
CA ARG A 136 -14.88 -4.03 16.21
C ARG A 136 -15.35 -3.40 14.91
N GLY A 137 -16.20 -2.36 14.98
CA GLY A 137 -16.63 -1.61 13.81
C GLY A 137 -15.45 -0.93 13.10
N GLY A 138 -14.57 -0.30 13.88
CA GLY A 138 -13.29 0.21 13.42
C GLY A 138 -12.47 -0.86 12.69
N LEU A 139 -12.29 -2.03 13.30
CA LEU A 139 -11.52 -3.14 12.74
C LEU A 139 -12.05 -3.62 11.40
N GLU A 140 -13.36 -3.84 11.28
CA GLU A 140 -13.99 -4.24 10.02
C GLU A 140 -13.82 -3.18 8.92
N MET A 141 -14.01 -1.90 9.26
CA MET A 141 -13.80 -0.79 8.33
C MET A 141 -12.35 -0.68 7.87
N GLY A 142 -11.40 -0.79 8.80
CA GLY A 142 -9.96 -0.70 8.55
C GLY A 142 -9.45 -1.85 7.70
N PHE A 143 -9.88 -3.08 7.99
CA PHE A 143 -9.54 -4.26 7.19
C PHE A 143 -10.12 -4.15 5.77
N GLY A 144 -11.39 -3.74 5.65
CA GLY A 144 -12.01 -3.49 4.34
C GLY A 144 -11.27 -2.43 3.53
N HIS A 145 -10.86 -1.32 4.15
CA HIS A 145 -10.04 -0.30 3.48
C HIS A 145 -8.64 -0.85 3.11
N GLY A 146 -8.02 -1.62 4.00
CA GLY A 146 -6.75 -2.30 3.77
C GLY A 146 -6.78 -3.18 2.52
N LEU A 147 -7.84 -3.97 2.32
CA LEU A 147 -8.01 -4.80 1.11
C LEU A 147 -8.14 -3.98 -0.17
N HIS A 148 -8.86 -2.86 -0.14
CA HIS A 148 -8.92 -1.95 -1.29
C HIS A 148 -7.54 -1.34 -1.58
N CYS A 149 -6.81 -0.94 -0.55
CA CYS A 149 -5.48 -0.35 -0.66
C CYS A 149 -4.47 -1.35 -1.22
N LEU A 150 -4.51 -2.59 -0.74
CA LEU A 150 -3.77 -3.71 -1.32
C LEU A 150 -4.14 -3.87 -2.79
N GLY A 151 -5.43 -3.90 -3.13
CA GLY A 151 -5.91 -4.00 -4.50
C GLY A 151 -5.30 -2.94 -5.44
N CYS A 152 -5.11 -1.68 -5.02
CA CYS A 152 -4.50 -0.68 -5.90
C CYS A 152 -2.96 -0.65 -5.89
N CYS A 153 -2.32 -1.07 -4.79
CA CYS A 153 -0.88 -0.85 -4.57
C CYS A 153 -0.03 -2.13 -4.58
N TRP A 154 -0.63 -3.33 -4.52
CA TRP A 154 0.12 -4.60 -4.38
C TRP A 154 1.17 -4.80 -5.48
N ALA A 155 0.84 -4.47 -6.73
CA ALA A 155 1.76 -4.64 -7.86
C ALA A 155 3.00 -3.73 -7.72
N LEU A 156 2.81 -2.47 -7.31
CA LEU A 156 3.91 -1.54 -7.02
C LEU A 156 4.75 -2.02 -5.84
N MET A 157 4.12 -2.63 -4.83
CA MET A 157 4.84 -3.22 -3.70
C MET A 157 5.71 -4.40 -4.11
N LEU A 158 5.23 -5.26 -5.01
CA LEU A 158 6.01 -6.39 -5.50
C LEU A 158 7.22 -5.97 -6.33
N LEU A 159 7.26 -4.75 -6.90
CA LEU A 159 8.49 -4.23 -7.51
C LEU A 159 9.65 -4.14 -6.51
N ALA A 160 9.38 -4.01 -5.21
CA ALA A 160 10.44 -4.02 -4.20
C ALA A 160 11.23 -5.35 -4.16
N LEU A 161 10.64 -6.47 -4.62
CA LEU A 161 11.37 -7.74 -4.80
C LEU A 161 12.47 -7.63 -5.85
N VAL A 162 12.23 -6.83 -6.87
CA VAL A 162 13.02 -6.78 -8.12
C VAL A 162 14.05 -5.66 -8.03
N VAL A 163 13.59 -4.49 -7.63
CA VAL A 163 14.38 -3.25 -7.60
C VAL A 163 15.22 -3.13 -6.32
N GLY A 164 15.05 -4.06 -5.37
CA GLY A 164 15.91 -4.22 -4.21
C GLY A 164 15.36 -3.55 -2.96
N HIS A 165 14.94 -4.39 -2.01
CA HIS A 165 14.52 -4.08 -0.64
C HIS A 165 15.57 -3.35 0.24
N MET A 166 16.72 -2.93 -0.30
CA MET A 166 17.75 -2.18 0.43
C MET A 166 18.10 -0.84 -0.21
N HIS A 167 17.48 -0.47 -1.34
CA HIS A 167 17.72 0.82 -1.96
C HIS A 167 16.68 1.84 -1.50
N LEU A 168 17.03 2.63 -0.49
CA LEU A 168 16.14 3.65 0.10
C LEU A 168 15.54 4.58 -0.96
N ALA A 169 16.30 4.92 -2.01
CA ALA A 169 15.78 5.80 -3.07
C ALA A 169 14.64 5.16 -3.85
N TRP A 170 14.68 3.84 -4.10
CA TRP A 170 13.60 3.14 -4.80
C TRP A 170 12.36 3.02 -3.93
N MET A 171 12.54 2.75 -2.64
CA MET A 171 11.43 2.82 -1.68
C MET A 171 10.81 4.22 -1.64
N ALA A 172 11.64 5.28 -1.62
CA ALA A 172 11.14 6.65 -1.64
C ALA A 172 10.35 6.95 -2.92
N ILE A 173 10.85 6.55 -4.09
CA ILE A 173 10.16 6.72 -5.39
C ILE A 173 8.83 5.99 -5.40
N LEU A 174 8.80 4.69 -5.02
CA LEU A 174 7.57 3.91 -4.99
C LEU A 174 6.57 4.49 -4.00
N THR A 175 7.03 4.94 -2.84
CA THR A 175 6.19 5.62 -1.84
C THR A 175 5.60 6.91 -2.40
N ALA A 176 6.42 7.75 -3.04
CA ALA A 176 5.97 8.99 -3.66
C ALA A 176 4.92 8.72 -4.73
N VAL A 177 5.17 7.76 -5.62
CA VAL A 177 4.20 7.31 -6.63
C VAL A 177 2.89 6.90 -5.98
N MET A 178 2.92 6.06 -4.95
CA MET A 178 1.70 5.63 -4.27
C MET A 178 0.98 6.78 -3.59
N ILE A 179 1.68 7.71 -2.94
CA ILE A 179 1.06 8.92 -2.34
C ILE A 179 0.41 9.78 -3.43
N ILE A 180 1.10 10.02 -4.54
CA ILE A 180 0.56 10.77 -5.69
C ILE A 180 -0.69 10.08 -6.22
N GLU A 181 -0.66 8.75 -6.31
CA GLU A 181 -1.78 7.95 -6.76
C GLU A 181 -2.91 7.82 -5.73
N THR A 182 -2.69 7.82 -4.43
CA THR A 182 -3.76 7.51 -3.46
C THR A 182 -4.24 8.73 -2.69
N VAL A 183 -3.44 9.79 -2.59
CA VAL A 183 -3.71 10.95 -1.73
C VAL A 183 -3.94 12.23 -2.53
N MET A 184 -3.18 12.46 -3.62
CA MET A 184 -3.23 13.77 -4.28
C MET A 184 -4.50 14.01 -5.13
N PRO A 185 -5.05 15.24 -5.12
CA PRO A 185 -6.12 15.64 -6.02
C PRO A 185 -5.70 15.41 -7.47
N GLY A 186 -6.51 14.68 -8.25
CA GLY A 186 -6.20 14.41 -9.65
C GLY A 186 -5.13 13.33 -9.87
N GLY A 187 -4.66 12.61 -8.84
CA GLY A 187 -3.68 11.53 -8.95
C GLY A 187 -4.03 10.43 -9.96
N ARG A 188 -5.27 10.36 -10.46
CA ARG A 188 -5.71 9.40 -11.50
C ARG A 188 -4.95 9.64 -12.80
N ARG A 189 -4.57 10.89 -13.04
CA ARG A 189 -3.78 11.31 -14.20
C ARG A 189 -2.34 10.83 -14.11
N ALA A 190 -1.81 10.54 -12.92
CA ALA A 190 -0.44 10.06 -12.72
C ALA A 190 -0.29 8.55 -12.96
N VAL A 191 -1.35 7.77 -12.76
CA VAL A 191 -1.38 6.30 -12.91
C VAL A 191 -0.87 5.86 -14.29
N ARG A 192 -1.42 6.44 -15.37
CA ARG A 192 -1.08 6.05 -16.75
C ARG A 192 0.35 6.43 -17.16
N PRO A 193 0.85 7.67 -16.89
CA PRO A 193 2.25 8.02 -17.10
C PRO A 193 3.23 7.11 -16.35
N VAL A 194 2.93 6.79 -15.07
CA VAL A 194 3.76 5.86 -14.28
C VAL A 194 3.76 4.47 -14.93
N GLY A 195 2.59 3.98 -15.36
CA GLY A 195 2.47 2.72 -16.09
C GLY A 195 3.30 2.70 -17.38
N ALA A 196 3.18 3.75 -18.20
CA ALA A 196 3.94 3.86 -19.44
C ALA A 196 5.45 3.88 -19.17
N LEU A 197 5.89 4.65 -18.17
CA LEU A 197 7.30 4.70 -17.76
C LEU A 197 7.81 3.32 -17.34
N LEU A 198 7.06 2.60 -16.51
CA LEU A 198 7.44 1.26 -16.06
C LEU A 198 7.53 0.25 -17.21
N VAL A 199 6.59 0.31 -18.17
CA VAL A 199 6.65 -0.54 -19.37
C VAL A 199 7.86 -0.19 -20.23
N LEU A 200 8.12 1.09 -20.48
CA LEU A 200 9.25 1.53 -21.30
C LEU A 200 10.59 1.15 -20.68
N VAL A 201 10.77 1.38 -19.38
CA VAL A 201 11.98 0.97 -18.65
C VAL A 201 12.11 -0.54 -18.67
N GLY A 202 11.02 -1.29 -18.44
CA GLY A 202 11.06 -2.75 -18.48
C GLY A 202 11.39 -3.32 -19.86
N LEU A 203 10.88 -2.73 -20.94
CA LEU A 203 11.25 -3.08 -22.32
C LEU A 203 12.72 -2.80 -22.57
N ALA A 204 13.21 -1.63 -22.19
CA ALA A 204 14.63 -1.27 -22.31
C ALA A 204 15.53 -2.28 -21.57
N SER A 205 15.16 -2.65 -20.33
CA SER A 205 15.86 -3.67 -19.55
C SER A 205 15.93 -5.03 -20.24
N VAL A 206 14.83 -5.48 -20.87
CA VAL A 206 14.79 -6.74 -21.64
C VAL A 206 15.68 -6.68 -22.89
N LEU A 207 15.70 -5.53 -23.56
CA LEU A 207 16.49 -5.29 -24.77
C LEU A 207 18.00 -5.10 -24.51
N GLY A 208 18.44 -5.22 -23.25
CA GLY A 208 19.85 -5.12 -22.87
C GLY A 208 20.32 -3.71 -22.52
N TRP A 209 19.41 -2.72 -22.46
CA TRP A 209 19.75 -1.41 -21.94
C TRP A 209 19.93 -1.50 -20.42
N SER A 210 21.18 -1.31 -19.98
CA SER A 210 21.53 -1.21 -18.57
C SER A 210 21.76 0.28 -18.29
N PRO A 211 20.98 0.94 -17.41
CA PRO A 211 21.41 2.24 -16.91
C PRO A 211 22.79 2.06 -16.22
N PRO A 212 23.72 3.03 -16.38
CA PRO A 212 25.05 2.96 -15.79
C PRO A 212 25.02 2.87 -14.26
#